data_AF-A0A2T4VWT3-F1
#
_entry.id   AF-A0A2T4VWT3-F1
#
_cell.length_a   1.000
_cell.length_b   1.000
_cell.length_c   1.000
_cell.angle_alpha   90.00
_cell.angle_beta   90.00
_cell.angle_gamma   90.00
#
_symmetry.space_group_name_H-M   'P 1'
#
loop_
_entity.id
_entity.type
_entity.pdbx_description
1 polymer ?
#
loop_
_entity_poly.entity_id
_entity_poly.type
_entity_poly.pdbx_seq_one_letter_code
_entity_poly.pdbx_strand_id
1 'polypeptide(L)'
;MLREEDEYRKRIYKTVFATSEGRWVLLDIINASGFLKSIITNDPIEMAKTVGKREVALSIVDDLALDSGILIDLYPNIEHMRN
;
A
#
# COMPACT_ATOMS: atom_id res chain seq x y z
N MET A 1 23.50 -3.90 13.42
CA MET A 1 23.84 -3.91 11.98
C MET A 1 22.63 -4.02 11.07
N LEU A 2 22.09 -5.19 10.68
CA LEU A 2 20.97 -5.26 9.72
C LEU A 2 19.73 -4.45 10.15
N ARG A 3 19.37 -4.54 11.44
CA ARG A 3 18.22 -3.81 11.99
C ARG A 3 18.41 -2.28 12.01
N GLU A 4 19.65 -1.78 12.12
CA GLU A 4 19.92 -0.34 12.10
C GLU A 4 19.88 0.23 10.68
N GLU A 5 20.36 -0.55 9.70
CA GLU A 5 20.25 -0.20 8.27
C GLU A 5 18.79 -0.14 7.82
N ASP A 6 17.96 -1.09 8.25
CA ASP A 6 16.53 -1.10 7.95
C ASP A 6 15.81 0.12 8.54
N GLU A 7 16.09 0.46 9.81
CA GLU A 7 15.51 1.65 10.44
C GLU A 7 16.00 2.96 9.78
N TYR A 8 17.27 2.99 9.33
CA TYR A 8 17.78 4.12 8.55
C TYR A 8 17.05 4.27 7.21
N ARG A 9 16.87 3.19 6.45
CA ARG A 9 16.13 3.20 5.18
C ARG A 9 14.67 3.61 5.37
N LYS A 10 14.00 3.11 6.41
CA LYS A 10 12.63 3.53 6.77
C LYS A 10 12.54 5.03 6.97
N ARG A 11 13.48 5.63 7.71
CA ARG A 11 13.50 7.10 7.90
C ARG A 11 13.65 7.85 6.59
N ILE A 12 14.52 7.39 5.69
CA ILE A 12 14.68 8.01 4.36
C ILE A 12 13.36 7.93 3.59
N TYR A 13 12.74 6.75 3.52
CA TYR A 13 11.49 6.57 2.77
C TYR A 13 10.35 7.40 3.35
N LYS A 14 10.24 7.52 4.68
CA LYS A 14 9.27 8.43 5.29
C LYS A 14 9.48 9.87 4.84
N THR A 15 10.72 10.34 4.75
CA THR A 15 11.02 11.70 4.27
C THR A 15 10.73 11.86 2.77
N VAL A 16 11.12 10.89 1.94
CA VAL A 16 10.92 10.96 0.47
C VAL A 16 9.45 10.88 0.11
N PHE A 17 8.70 9.95 0.70
CA PHE A 17 7.29 9.74 0.40
C PHE A 17 6.34 10.69 1.15
N ALA A 18 6.87 11.52 2.07
CA ALA A 18 6.07 12.59 2.68
C ALA A 18 5.76 13.74 1.70
N THR A 19 6.56 13.92 0.63
CA THR A 19 6.34 14.96 -0.39
C THR A 19 5.18 14.59 -1.32
N SER A 20 4.57 15.58 -1.96
CA SER A 20 3.46 15.35 -2.90
C SER A 20 3.85 14.43 -4.05
N GLU A 21 5.01 14.66 -4.66
CA GLU A 21 5.54 13.85 -5.76
C GLU A 21 5.92 12.45 -5.28
N GLY A 22 6.51 12.35 -4.08
CA GLY A 22 6.84 11.08 -3.46
C GLY A 22 5.60 10.21 -3.25
N ARG A 23 4.49 10.81 -2.80
CA ARG A 23 3.20 10.10 -2.66
C ARG A 23 2.75 9.49 -3.97
N TRP A 24 2.78 10.26 -5.06
CA TRP A 24 2.39 9.75 -6.39
C TRP A 24 3.26 8.58 -6.82
N VAL A 25 4.58 8.70 -6.67
CA VAL A 25 5.51 7.60 -6.99
C VAL A 25 5.22 6.35 -6.15
N LEU A 26 4.97 6.50 -4.86
CA LEU A 26 4.61 5.36 -4.01
C LEU A 26 3.33 4.69 -4.48
N LEU A 27 2.29 5.48 -4.75
CA LEU A 27 1.00 4.98 -5.24
C LEU A 27 1.15 4.25 -6.58
N ASP A 28 1.96 4.79 -7.49
CA ASP A 28 2.26 4.16 -8.78
C ASP A 28 2.97 2.82 -8.61
N ILE A 29 3.94 2.74 -7.69
CA ILE A 29 4.66 1.48 -7.38
C ILE A 29 3.69 0.43 -6.82
N ILE A 30 2.85 0.80 -5.86
CA ILE A 30 1.86 -0.09 -5.24
C ILE A 30 0.87 -0.59 -6.30
N ASN A 31 0.38 0.30 -7.17
CA ASN A 31 -0.55 -0.03 -8.23
C ASN A 31 0.09 -0.94 -9.30
N ALA A 32 1.29 -0.60 -9.80
CA ALA A 32 2.02 -1.38 -10.79
C ALA A 32 2.36 -2.79 -10.30
N SER A 33 2.64 -2.94 -9.01
CA SER A 33 2.88 -4.22 -8.35
C SER A 33 1.61 -5.08 -8.22
N GLY A 34 0.45 -4.52 -8.56
CA GLY A 34 -0.84 -5.20 -8.56
C GLY A 34 -1.49 -5.32 -7.18
N PHE A 35 -1.05 -4.53 -6.20
CA PHE A 35 -1.57 -4.59 -4.84
C PHE A 35 -2.99 -4.04 -4.75
N LEU A 36 -3.33 -3.11 -5.65
CA LEU A 36 -4.64 -2.45 -5.71
C LEU A 36 -5.55 -3.06 -6.78
N LYS A 37 -5.17 -4.19 -7.39
CA LYS A 37 -5.97 -4.83 -8.42
C LYS A 37 -7.30 -5.31 -7.84
N SER A 38 -8.39 -4.93 -8.49
CA SER A 38 -9.70 -5.53 -8.27
C SER A 38 -9.79 -6.83 -9.07
N ILE A 39 -9.66 -7.96 -8.39
CA ILE A 39 -9.82 -9.29 -8.99
C ILE A 39 -11.12 -9.86 -8.43
N ILE A 40 -12.11 -10.04 -9.30
CA ILE A 40 -13.31 -10.82 -8.98
C ILE A 40 -13.01 -12.24 -9.44
N THR A 41 -12.88 -13.15 -8.48
CA THR A 41 -12.56 -14.57 -8.72
C THR A 41 -13.38 -15.44 -7.79
N ASN A 42 -13.80 -16.60 -8.29
CA ASN A 42 -14.45 -17.64 -7.48
C ASN A 42 -13.43 -18.58 -6.84
N ASP A 43 -12.13 -18.40 -7.13
CA ASP A 43 -11.05 -19.15 -6.48
C ASP A 43 -10.74 -18.53 -5.09
N PRO A 44 -10.99 -19.25 -3.99
CA PRO A 44 -10.76 -18.74 -2.64
C PRO A 44 -9.27 -18.45 -2.37
N ILE A 45 -8.34 -19.15 -3.02
CA ILE A 45 -6.89 -18.92 -2.84
C ILE A 45 -6.49 -17.58 -3.46
N GLU A 46 -6.96 -17.31 -4.68
CA GLU A 46 -6.69 -16.04 -5.35
C GLU A 46 -7.37 -14.86 -4.65
N MET A 47 -8.55 -15.08 -4.06
CA MET A 47 -9.21 -14.09 -3.21
C MET A 47 -8.34 -13.76 -1.98
N ALA A 48 -7.87 -14.77 -1.25
CA ALA A 48 -7.03 -14.58 -0.07
C ALA A 48 -5.71 -13.86 -0.40
N LYS A 49 -5.05 -14.22 -1.52
CA LYS A 49 -3.85 -13.52 -1.99
C LYS A 49 -4.12 -12.05 -2.31
N THR A 50 -5.27 -11.76 -2.91
CA THR A 50 -5.64 -10.38 -3.26
C THR A 50 -5.88 -9.55 -2.02
N VAL A 51 -6.57 -10.11 -1.01
CA VAL A 51 -6.77 -9.44 0.29
C VAL A 51 -5.42 -9.20 0.99
N GLY A 52 -4.56 -10.21 1.10
CA GLY A 52 -3.25 -10.04 1.74
C GLY A 52 -2.37 -8.99 1.06
N LYS A 53 -2.37 -8.91 -0.28
CA LYS A 53 -1.68 -7.83 -1.00
C LYS A 53 -2.23 -6.44 -0.64
N ARG A 54 -3.55 -6.30 -0.52
CA ARG A 54 -4.17 -5.02 -0.15
C ARG A 54 -3.83 -4.61 1.27
N GLU A 55 -3.85 -5.55 2.22
CA GLU A 55 -3.42 -5.30 3.60
C GLU A 55 -1.98 -4.81 3.67
N VAL A 56 -1.08 -5.38 2.87
CA VAL A 56 0.30 -4.90 2.79
C VAL A 56 0.37 -3.49 2.20
N ALA A 57 -0.43 -3.16 1.18
CA ALA A 57 -0.48 -1.79 0.65
C ALA A 57 -0.95 -0.77 1.69
N LEU A 58 -2.00 -1.08 2.44
CA LEU A 58 -2.49 -0.25 3.53
C LEU A 58 -1.41 -0.07 4.61
N SER A 59 -0.76 -1.16 5.02
CA SER A 59 0.34 -1.12 5.99
C SER A 59 1.51 -0.25 5.53
N ILE A 60 1.89 -0.31 4.25
CA ILE A 60 2.96 0.53 3.68
C ILE A 60 2.57 2.02 3.76
N VAL A 61 1.32 2.35 3.40
CA VAL A 61 0.83 3.73 3.39
C VAL A 61 0.70 4.28 4.81
N ASP A 62 0.17 3.50 5.74
CA ASP A 62 0.09 3.86 7.17
C ASP A 62 1.49 4.06 7.78
N ASP A 63 2.44 3.15 7.51
CA ASP A 63 3.82 3.24 8.00
C ASP A 63 4.54 4.50 7.50
N LEU A 64 4.19 4.96 6.31
CA LEU A 64 4.74 6.17 5.69
C LEU A 64 3.95 7.44 6.04
N ALA A 65 3.03 7.36 7.00
CA ALA A 65 2.19 8.46 7.48
C ALA A 65 1.38 9.16 6.38
N LEU A 66 1.03 8.40 5.35
CA LEU A 66 0.04 8.81 4.37
C LEU A 66 -1.31 8.39 4.91
N ASP A 67 -2.28 9.30 4.87
CA ASP A 67 -3.65 8.96 5.22
C ASP A 67 -4.11 7.83 4.29
N SER A 68 -4.40 6.65 4.84
CA SER A 68 -4.92 5.51 4.08
C SER A 68 -6.28 5.81 3.43
N GLY A 69 -6.96 6.88 3.87
CA GLY A 69 -8.09 7.48 3.15
C GLY A 69 -7.76 7.86 1.71
N ILE A 70 -6.51 8.27 1.41
CA ILE A 70 -6.07 8.59 0.04
C ILE A 70 -6.11 7.34 -0.86
N LEU A 71 -5.75 6.17 -0.33
CA LEU A 71 -5.86 4.93 -1.09
C LEU A 71 -7.32 4.59 -1.38
N ILE A 72 -8.20 4.79 -0.40
CA ILE A 72 -9.63 4.52 -0.55
C ILE A 72 -10.24 5.47 -1.59
N ASP A 73 -9.94 6.76 -1.52
CA ASP A 73 -10.45 7.79 -2.44
C ASP A 73 -9.99 7.56 -3.89
N LEU A 74 -8.71 7.21 -4.08
CA LEU A 74 -8.13 6.99 -5.41
C LEU A 74 -8.47 5.61 -5.98
N TYR A 75 -8.73 4.64 -5.11
CA TYR A 75 -9.01 3.26 -5.47
C TYR A 75 -10.22 2.75 -4.68
N PRO A 76 -11.45 3.20 -5.00
CA PRO A 76 -12.67 2.89 -4.24
C PRO A 76 -12.99 1.39 -4.16
N ASN A 77 -12.39 0.57 -5.03
CA ASN A 77 -12.44 -0.89 -4.94
C ASN A 77 -11.81 -1.47 -3.65
N ILE A 78 -11.09 -0.65 -2.87
CA ILE A 78 -10.52 -0.99 -1.55
C ILE A 78 -11.56 -0.87 -0.43
N GLU A 79 -12.61 -0.06 -0.61
CA GLU A 79 -13.56 0.35 0.44
C GLU A 79 -14.54 -0.76 0.86
N HIS A 80 -14.76 -1.76 0.00
CA HIS A 80 -15.79 -2.79 0.17
C HIS A 80 -15.55 -3.84 1.28
N MET A 81 -14.58 -3.66 2.18
CA MET A 81 -14.20 -4.70 3.15
C MET A 81 -13.97 -4.20 4.58
N ARG A 82 -14.35 -2.96 4.93
CA ARG A 82 -14.36 -2.48 6.32
C ARG A 82 -15.62 -2.82 7.13
N ASN A 83 -16.57 -3.55 6.52
CA ASN A 83 -17.80 -4.04 7.17
C ASN A 83 -17.84 -5.56 7.22
#